data_AF-A0A3L8C0R7-F1
#
_entry.id   AF-A0A3L8C0R7-F1
#
_cell.length_a   1.000
_cell.length_b   1.000
_cell.length_c   1.000
_cell.angle_alpha   90.00
_cell.angle_beta   90.00
_cell.angle_gamma   90.00
#
_symmetry.space_group_name_H-M   'P 1'
#
loop_
_entity.id
_entity.type
_entity.pdbx_description
1 polymer ?
#
loop_
_entity_poly.entity_id
_entity_poly.type
_entity_poly.pdbx_seq_one_letter_code
_entity_poly.pdbx_strand_id
1 'polypeptide(L)' 'MRVVLSLLSITLLSACGDSKFADMPQSELQNRYSECENASSLSPGAAITCDNIRRECEKRAGDKGRKVCF' A
#
# COMPACT_ATOMS: atom_id res chain seq x y z
N MET A 1 -3.77 -18.05 34.22
CA MET A 1 -3.93 -18.37 32.78
C MET A 1 -4.86 -17.43 32.02
N ARG A 2 -6.01 -16.99 32.57
CA ARG A 2 -6.94 -16.09 31.88
C ARG A 2 -6.33 -14.73 31.47
N VAL A 3 -5.55 -14.11 32.36
CA VAL A 3 -4.89 -12.81 32.09
C VAL A 3 -3.84 -12.91 30.98
N VAL A 4 -3.10 -14.02 30.92
CA VAL A 4 -2.07 -14.26 29.89
C VAL A 4 -2.70 -14.43 28.50
N LEU A 5 -3.88 -15.05 28.42
CA LEU A 5 -4.62 -15.22 27.17
C LEU A 5 -5.18 -13.89 26.63
N SER A 6 -5.59 -12.99 27.52
CA SER A 6 -6.05 -11.63 27.15
C SER A 6 -4.93 -10.74 26.61
N LEU A 7 -3.71 -10.83 27.15
CA LEU A 7 -2.58 -10.03 26.64
C LEU A 7 -2.12 -10.47 25.23
N LEU A 8 -2.22 -11.77 24.92
CA LEU A 8 -1.81 -12.31 23.61
C LEU A 8 -2.68 -11.83 22.44
N SER A 9 -3.92 -11.41 22.74
CA SER A 9 -4.86 -10.96 21.71
C SER A 9 -4.54 -9.54 21.21
N ILE A 10 -3.91 -8.70 22.05
CA ILE A 10 -3.62 -7.28 21.72
C ILE A 10 -2.38 -7.17 20.82
N THR A 11 -1.41 -8.08 20.94
CA THR A 11 -0.19 -8.06 20.12
C THR A 11 -0.42 -8.49 18.67
N LEU A 12 -1.53 -9.17 18.36
CA LEU A 12 -1.85 -9.60 16.99
C LEU A 12 -2.43 -8.49 16.11
N LEU A 13 -2.85 -7.35 16.69
CA LEU A 13 -3.38 -6.22 15.93
C LEU A 13 -2.30 -5.31 15.31
N SER A 14 -1.02 -5.50 15.64
CA SER A 14 0.08 -4.72 15.06
C SER A 14 0.44 -5.10 13.61
N ALA A 15 -0.23 -6.11 13.04
CA ALA A 15 -0.01 -6.54 11.66
C ALA A 15 -0.63 -5.62 10.59
N CYS A 16 -1.33 -4.54 10.98
CA CYS A 16 -1.69 -3.45 10.08
C CYS A 16 -0.45 -2.56 9.86
N GLY A 17 0.52 -3.07 9.10
CA GLY A 17 1.72 -2.34 8.74
C GLY A 17 1.50 -1.33 7.61
N ASP A 18 2.49 -0.48 7.40
CA ASP A 18 2.53 0.40 6.23
C ASP A 18 2.49 -0.39 4.91
N SER A 19 2.04 0.28 3.85
CA SER A 19 2.12 -0.25 2.48
C SER A 19 3.55 -0.71 2.20
N LYS A 20 3.70 -1.82 1.45
CA LYS A 20 5.02 -2.24 0.91
C LYS A 20 5.71 -1.10 0.13
N PHE A 21 4.93 -0.15 -0.36
CA PHE A 21 5.39 0.99 -1.14
C PHE A 21 5.57 2.28 -0.29
N ALA A 22 5.40 2.22 1.03
CA ALA A 22 5.50 3.40 1.90
C ALA A 22 6.87 4.07 1.83
N ASP A 23 7.94 3.27 1.79
CA ASP A 23 9.32 3.76 1.68
C ASP A 23 9.74 4.04 0.23
N MET A 24 8.86 3.80 -0.76
CA MET A 24 9.18 4.02 -2.16
C MET A 24 9.30 5.53 -2.47
N PRO A 25 10.39 5.99 -3.12
CA PRO A 25 10.49 7.38 -3.55
C PRO A 25 9.30 7.80 -4.43
N GLN A 26 8.84 9.04 -4.30
CA GLN A 26 7.68 9.54 -5.06
C GLN A 26 7.84 9.40 -6.59
N SER A 27 9.06 9.61 -7.10
CA SER A 27 9.37 9.45 -8.52
C SER A 27 9.23 8.01 -8.99
N GLU A 28 9.72 7.05 -8.20
CA GLU A 28 9.58 5.63 -8.51
C GLU A 28 8.12 5.20 -8.42
N LEU A 29 7.40 5.61 -7.37
CA LEU A 29 5.97 5.32 -7.23
C LEU A 29 5.16 5.82 -8.42
N GLN A 30 5.44 7.04 -8.88
CA GLN A 30 4.83 7.63 -10.08
C GLN A 30 5.13 6.81 -11.34
N ASN A 31 6.37 6.36 -11.52
CA ASN A 31 6.75 5.55 -12.68
C ASN A 31 5.99 4.22 -12.67
N ARG A 32 5.94 3.53 -11.52
CA ARG A 32 5.21 2.28 -11.37
C ARG A 32 3.71 2.45 -11.56
N TYR A 33 3.14 3.55 -11.07
CA TYR A 33 1.74 3.89 -11.31
C TYR A 33 1.46 4.06 -12.80
N SER A 34 2.31 4.80 -13.52
CA SER A 34 2.19 4.96 -14.97
C SER A 34 2.34 3.63 -15.73
N GLU A 35 3.27 2.76 -15.33
CA GLU A 35 3.39 1.40 -15.88
C GLU A 35 2.08 0.62 -15.73
N CYS A 36 1.44 0.71 -14.56
CA CYS A 36 0.16 0.06 -14.28
C CYS A 36 -1.00 0.61 -15.12
N GLU A 37 -1.12 1.93 -15.24
CA GLU A 37 -2.21 2.57 -16.01
C GLU A 37 -2.09 2.32 -17.52
N ASN A 38 -0.86 2.14 -18.03
CA ASN A 38 -0.60 1.91 -19.45
C ASN A 38 -0.50 0.42 -19.83
N ALA A 39 -0.67 -0.50 -18.87
CA ALA A 39 -0.59 -1.93 -19.15
C ALA A 39 -1.81 -2.41 -19.95
N SER A 40 -1.58 -3.00 -21.12
CA SER A 40 -2.65 -3.60 -21.94
C SER A 40 -3.24 -4.87 -21.33
N SER A 41 -2.49 -5.55 -20.47
CA SER A 41 -2.92 -6.72 -19.71
C SER A 41 -2.06 -6.90 -18.46
N LEU A 42 -2.65 -7.47 -17.41
CA LEU A 42 -1.96 -7.76 -16.15
C LEU A 42 -2.18 -9.22 -15.78
N SER A 43 -1.12 -9.88 -15.34
CA SER A 43 -1.28 -11.15 -14.61
C SER A 43 -2.01 -10.88 -13.29
N PRO A 44 -2.65 -11.89 -12.66
CA PRO A 44 -3.32 -11.69 -11.37
C PRO A 44 -2.40 -11.09 -10.29
N GLY A 45 -1.13 -11.52 -10.23
CA GLY A 45 -0.15 -10.97 -9.30
C GLY A 45 0.25 -9.52 -9.62
N ALA A 46 0.35 -9.18 -10.91
CA ALA A 46 0.61 -7.81 -11.33
C ALA A 46 -0.57 -6.88 -11.03
N ALA A 47 -1.81 -7.35 -11.22
CA ALA A 47 -3.01 -6.59 -10.87
C ALA A 47 -3.06 -6.24 -9.38
N ILE A 48 -2.79 -7.22 -8.50
CA ILE A 48 -2.69 -7.00 -7.05
C ILE A 48 -1.59 -5.97 -6.73
N THR A 49 -0.45 -6.06 -7.41
CA THR A 49 0.66 -5.12 -7.24
C THR A 49 0.26 -3.70 -7.65
N CYS A 50 -0.40 -3.54 -8.79
CA CYS A 50 -0.91 -2.24 -9.26
C CYS A 50 -1.97 -1.65 -8.34
N ASP A 51 -2.86 -2.48 -7.78
CA ASP A 51 -3.81 -2.03 -6.76
C ASP A 51 -3.12 -1.49 -5.50
N ASN A 52 -2.03 -2.13 -5.06
CA ASN A 52 -1.28 -1.65 -3.91
C ASN A 52 -0.52 -0.34 -4.21
N ILE A 53 0.00 -0.17 -5.44
CA ILE A 53 0.62 1.08 -5.89
C ILE A 53 -0.43 2.21 -5.91
N ARG A 54 -1.62 1.94 -6.45
CA ARG A 54 -2.73 2.91 -6.46
C ARG A 54 -3.12 3.33 -5.04
N ARG A 55 -3.26 2.37 -4.12
CA ARG A 55 -3.58 2.65 -2.70
C ARG A 55 -2.51 3.52 -2.03
N GLU A 56 -1.24 3.30 -2.34
CA GLU A 56 -0.16 4.14 -1.81
C GLU A 56 -0.23 5.58 -2.36
N CYS A 57 -0.54 5.73 -3.65
CA CYS A 57 -0.78 7.05 -4.26
C CYS A 57 -1.97 7.76 -3.58
N GLU A 58 -3.07 7.04 -3.31
CA GLU A 58 -4.25 7.58 -2.61
C GLU A 58 -3.93 7.98 -1.17
N LYS A 59 -3.20 7.14 -0.42
CA LYS A 59 -2.73 7.44 0.94
C LYS A 59 -1.93 8.76 0.95
N ARG A 60 -0.89 8.85 0.12
CA ARG A 60 -0.06 10.06 0.02
C ARG A 60 -0.83 11.28 -0.48
N ALA A 61 -1.85 11.08 -1.32
CA ALA A 61 -2.72 12.16 -1.77
C ALA A 61 -3.57 12.71 -0.62
N GLY A 62 -4.10 11.83 0.24
CA GLY A 62 -4.77 12.20 1.48
C GLY A 62 -3.84 12.99 2.42
N ASP A 63 -2.62 12.50 2.63
CA ASP A 63 -1.64 13.13 3.51
C ASP A 63 -1.21 14.53 3.03
N LYS A 64 -1.09 14.73 1.71
CA LYS A 64 -0.65 16.01 1.10
C LYS A 64 -1.79 16.93 0.69
N GLY A 65 -3.05 16.48 0.75
CA GLY A 65 -4.22 17.21 0.27
C GLY A 65 -4.22 17.47 -1.25
N ARG A 66 -3.47 16.69 -2.04
CA ARG A 66 -3.37 16.85 -3.51
C ARG A 66 -2.97 15.54 -4.19
N LYS A 67 -3.35 15.37 -5.45
CA LYS A 67 -2.94 14.21 -6.27
C LYS A 67 -1.41 14.13 -6.39
N VAL A 68 -0.83 12.94 -6.18
CA VAL A 68 0.64 12.73 -6.18
C VAL A 68 1.13 11.79 -7.27
N CYS A 69 0.24 10.97 -7.83
CA CYS A 69 0.51 10.09 -8.96
C CYS A 69 -0.45 10.45 -10.08
N PHE A 70 0.01 10.51 -11.33
CA PHE A 70 -0.77 10.98 -12.49
C PHE A 70 -0.51 10.20 -13.76
#